data_AF-A0AAJ2C9H4-F1
#
_entry.id   AF-A0AAJ2C9H4-F1
#
_cell.length_a   1.000
_cell.length_b   1.000
_cell.length_c   1.000
_cell.angle_alpha   90.00
_cell.angle_beta   90.00
_cell.angle_gamma   90.00
#
_symmetry.space_group_name_H-M   'P 1'
#
loop_
_entity.id
_entity.type
_entity.pdbx_description
1 polymer ?
#
loop_
_entity_poly.entity_id
_entity_poly.type
_entity_poly.pdbx_seq_one_letter_code
_entity_poly.pdbx_strand_id
1 'polypeptide(L)'
;MAYLFLTHKERELYQSVPQKIEEEVLWKNFFLSKENKIFIHFFHGNQSKVAVALQVGIIRLLGFLPEGWNSQINPDWISFITEQLKIAVNPNLLEYGNRPATRTEHLQQILKHLDYRRWQPIMDEPIIEKWLIERGMEHDNERWLLEKLCQKLHREKILRPAISSLERIVSSINERLHEETYKRLTFMWTDDVFQKLDNILEFDEEKKQTVHRWLCQTPNSNSARSINQTLDKITFLKDFKVDSWDLSVIPANRKKRLANMVRQNTNTYLQRMNPQKRYPLLVCFLYETLLDTTDIVLLMYSDFWQQAINEAKKALEEYQKGIVKTQGFAVWTLVKTAQIVVDERIESPNLRAIIYEHLTKEDLDAALDFFLKNIDHDAHSLQSFLLKQYARFKQFTINFLKTLSFEIAFVKDNFGPGLSLVTDLQIGKKRKFPVDAPSNFIVNSWKRVIDNQEINQSHAYELCVLLVLKDRLQSGDVFVKNSRKFADFNSFLIPKSR
;
A
#
# COMPACT_ATOMS: atom_id res chain seq x y z
N MET A 1 22.14 15.79 22.87
CA MET A 1 21.05 16.10 23.82
C MET A 1 19.84 15.28 23.42
N ALA A 2 19.28 14.47 24.33
CA ALA A 2 18.08 13.68 24.02
C ALA A 2 16.90 14.64 23.78
N TYR A 3 16.30 14.55 22.59
CA TYR A 3 15.09 15.31 22.28
C TYR A 3 13.91 14.72 23.07
N LEU A 4 13.18 15.58 23.77
CA LEU A 4 11.95 15.21 24.47
C LEU A 4 10.79 15.32 23.48
N PHE A 5 10.21 14.19 23.09
CA PHE A 5 9.18 14.14 22.06
C PHE A 5 7.75 14.30 22.58
N LEU A 6 7.55 14.23 23.90
CA LEU A 6 6.25 14.49 24.52
C LEU A 6 6.01 15.98 24.68
N THR A 7 4.81 16.41 24.36
CA THR A 7 4.28 17.72 24.73
C THR A 7 4.05 17.81 26.24
N HIS A 8 3.91 19.03 26.78
CA HIS A 8 3.62 19.23 28.20
C HIS A 8 2.37 18.47 28.66
N LYS A 9 1.29 18.56 27.88
CA LYS A 9 0.02 17.86 28.17
C LYS A 9 0.17 16.34 28.14
N GLU A 10 0.89 15.80 27.14
CA GLU A 10 1.16 14.35 27.09
C GLU A 10 1.98 13.90 28.30
N ARG A 11 2.98 14.69 28.71
CA ARG A 11 3.81 14.37 29.88
C ARG A 11 3.01 14.37 31.18
N GLU A 12 2.09 15.32 31.37
CA GLU A 12 1.19 15.37 32.52
C GLU A 12 0.33 14.11 32.64
N LEU A 13 -0.16 13.55 31.53
CA LEU A 13 -0.93 12.30 31.54
C LEU A 13 -0.12 11.12 32.10
N TYR A 14 1.19 11.09 31.83
CA TYR A 14 2.07 10.07 32.39
C TYR A 14 2.43 10.34 33.85
N GLN A 15 2.30 11.56 34.36
CA GLN A 15 2.77 11.94 35.70
C GLN A 15 1.65 12.13 36.73
N SER A 16 0.40 12.24 36.29
CA SER A 16 -0.75 12.55 37.15
C SER A 16 -1.60 11.33 37.47
N VAL A 17 -2.38 11.43 38.55
CA VAL A 17 -3.47 10.49 38.83
C VAL A 17 -4.68 10.84 37.94
N PRO A 18 -5.24 9.89 37.19
CA PRO A 18 -6.46 10.14 36.40
C PRO A 18 -7.61 10.62 37.29
N GLN A 19 -8.25 11.74 36.93
CA GLN A 19 -9.35 12.33 37.72
C GLN A 19 -10.66 11.52 37.62
N LYS A 20 -10.84 10.79 36.52
CA LYS A 20 -12.01 9.94 36.28
C LYS A 20 -11.53 8.59 35.76
N ILE A 21 -12.05 7.53 36.36
CA ILE A 21 -11.92 6.15 35.90
C ILE A 21 -13.29 5.50 35.93
N GLU A 22 -13.52 4.52 35.05
CA GLU A 22 -14.73 3.72 35.06
C GLU A 22 -14.82 2.90 36.36
N GLU A 23 -16.05 2.62 36.81
CA GLU A 23 -16.28 1.91 38.07
C GLU A 23 -15.63 0.52 38.06
N GLU A 24 -15.68 -0.18 36.93
CA GLU A 24 -15.01 -1.49 36.76
C GLU A 24 -13.49 -1.40 36.97
N VAL A 25 -12.86 -0.33 36.51
CA VAL A 25 -11.42 -0.08 36.67
C VAL A 25 -11.09 0.26 38.12
N LEU A 26 -11.97 1.01 38.80
CA LEU A 26 -11.86 1.28 40.23
C LEU A 26 -11.91 -0.03 41.03
N TRP A 27 -12.94 -0.86 40.81
CA TRP A 27 -13.09 -2.16 41.46
C TRP A 27 -11.87 -3.05 41.21
N LYS A 28 -11.43 -3.18 39.96
CA LYS A 28 -10.30 -4.05 39.60
C LYS A 28 -9.01 -3.70 40.33
N ASN A 29 -8.72 -2.41 40.51
CA ASN A 29 -7.41 -1.98 41.03
C ASN A 29 -7.44 -1.61 42.52
N PHE A 30 -8.54 -1.06 43.02
CA PHE A 30 -8.68 -0.54 44.39
C PHE A 30 -9.45 -1.47 45.32
N PHE A 31 -9.97 -2.60 44.85
CA PHE A 31 -10.58 -3.59 45.73
C PHE A 31 -9.54 -4.26 46.66
N LEU A 32 -9.86 -4.29 47.94
CA LEU A 32 -9.01 -4.83 48.98
C LEU A 32 -9.40 -6.28 49.30
N SER A 33 -8.65 -7.23 48.74
CA SER A 33 -8.67 -8.64 49.16
C SER A 33 -8.38 -8.81 50.66
N LYS A 34 -8.70 -9.98 51.22
CA LYS A 34 -8.43 -10.29 52.64
C LYS A 34 -6.95 -10.09 53.00
N GLU A 35 -6.05 -10.52 52.14
CA GLU A 35 -4.60 -10.32 52.29
C GLU A 35 -4.21 -8.84 52.31
N ASN A 36 -4.78 -8.03 51.42
CA ASN A 36 -4.54 -6.58 51.42
C ASN A 36 -5.03 -5.94 52.71
N LYS A 37 -6.21 -6.34 53.21
CA LYS A 37 -6.74 -5.82 54.48
C LYS A 37 -5.81 -6.18 55.63
N ILE A 38 -5.33 -7.41 55.72
CA ILE A 38 -4.36 -7.84 56.75
C ILE A 38 -3.09 -6.98 56.66
N PHE A 39 -2.52 -6.82 55.46
CA PHE A 39 -1.35 -5.97 55.24
C PHE A 39 -1.57 -4.53 55.70
N ILE A 40 -2.70 -3.91 55.32
CA ILE A 40 -3.04 -2.53 55.69
C ILE A 40 -3.23 -2.38 57.21
N HIS A 41 -3.71 -3.40 57.91
CA HIS A 41 -3.92 -3.32 59.37
C HIS A 41 -2.62 -3.21 60.19
N PHE A 42 -1.46 -3.56 59.62
CA PHE A 42 -0.16 -3.37 60.27
C PHE A 42 0.24 -1.89 60.41
N PHE A 43 -0.37 -0.98 59.63
CA PHE A 43 -0.05 0.44 59.69
C PHE A 43 -0.85 1.15 60.79
N HIS A 44 -0.18 2.03 61.55
CA HIS A 44 -0.81 2.80 62.62
C HIS A 44 -1.51 4.05 62.11
N GLY A 45 -2.73 4.27 62.60
CA GLY A 45 -3.57 5.44 62.29
C GLY A 45 -4.42 5.27 61.02
N ASN A 46 -5.67 5.73 61.09
CA ASN A 46 -6.62 5.64 59.97
C ASN A 46 -6.10 6.36 58.72
N GLN A 47 -5.39 7.48 58.88
CA GLN A 47 -4.75 8.21 57.79
C GLN A 47 -3.71 7.35 57.04
N SER A 48 -2.81 6.68 57.77
CA SER A 48 -1.80 5.81 57.16
C SER A 48 -2.43 4.62 56.45
N LYS A 49 -3.45 3.99 57.07
CA LYS A 49 -4.16 2.85 56.49
C LYS A 49 -4.81 3.20 55.16
N VAL A 50 -5.53 4.33 55.11
CA VAL A 50 -6.18 4.82 53.87
C VAL A 50 -5.13 5.21 52.82
N ALA A 51 -4.07 5.92 53.23
CA ALA A 51 -3.01 6.33 52.33
C ALA A 51 -2.29 5.12 51.68
N VAL A 52 -1.95 4.11 52.48
CA VAL A 52 -1.32 2.87 52.00
C VAL A 52 -2.26 2.11 51.06
N ALA A 53 -3.55 2.00 51.40
CA ALA A 53 -4.54 1.34 50.55
C ALA A 53 -4.71 2.03 49.19
N LEU A 54 -4.72 3.38 49.17
CA LEU A 54 -4.76 4.16 47.95
C LEU A 54 -3.47 4.00 47.12
N GLN A 55 -2.30 4.02 47.75
CA GLN A 55 -1.02 3.77 47.06
C GLN A 55 -0.97 2.37 46.45
N VAL A 56 -1.48 1.36 47.14
CA VAL A 56 -1.62 -0.01 46.60
C VAL A 56 -2.47 0.00 45.32
N GLY A 57 -3.62 0.68 45.35
CA GLY A 57 -4.50 0.79 44.17
C GLY A 57 -3.87 1.58 43.02
N ILE A 58 -3.21 2.70 43.33
CA ILE A 58 -2.54 3.56 42.33
C ILE A 58 -1.39 2.79 41.64
N ILE A 59 -0.57 2.06 42.39
CA ILE A 59 0.54 1.28 41.81
C ILE A 59 -0.01 0.13 40.96
N ARG A 60 -1.11 -0.52 41.35
CA ARG A 60 -1.79 -1.53 40.52
C ARG A 60 -2.33 -0.94 39.22
N LEU A 61 -2.94 0.24 39.30
CA LEU A 61 -3.53 0.91 38.14
C LEU A 61 -2.46 1.41 37.16
N LEU A 62 -1.44 2.12 37.67
CA LEU A 62 -0.52 2.90 36.84
C LEU A 62 0.89 2.29 36.72
N GLY A 63 1.29 1.41 37.64
CA GLY A 63 2.66 0.89 37.72
C GLY A 63 3.69 1.88 38.27
N PHE A 64 3.23 3.03 38.78
CA PHE A 64 4.05 4.09 39.36
C PHE A 64 3.25 4.86 40.41
N LEU A 65 3.94 5.66 41.22
CA LEU A 65 3.31 6.55 42.19
C LEU A 65 3.62 8.01 41.82
N PRO A 66 2.63 8.81 41.38
CA PRO A 66 2.79 10.25 41.16
C PRO A 66 3.33 11.01 42.37
N GLU A 67 4.15 12.03 42.11
CA GLU A 67 4.45 13.02 43.13
C GLU A 67 3.19 13.85 43.44
N GLY A 68 2.91 14.07 44.72
CA GLY A 68 1.69 14.77 45.13
C GLY A 68 0.39 14.00 44.84
N TRP A 69 0.45 12.66 44.70
CA TRP A 69 -0.72 11.80 44.51
C TRP A 69 -1.83 12.08 45.54
N ASN A 70 -1.46 12.44 46.77
CA ASN A 70 -2.37 12.76 47.87
C ASN A 70 -3.25 13.99 47.62
N SER A 71 -2.84 14.92 46.76
CA SER A 71 -3.63 16.11 46.40
C SER A 71 -4.46 15.92 45.12
N GLN A 72 -4.22 14.83 44.38
CA GLN A 72 -4.83 14.58 43.06
C GLN A 72 -5.94 13.52 43.09
N ILE A 73 -6.10 12.79 44.20
CA ILE A 73 -7.08 11.72 44.32
C ILE A 73 -8.51 12.27 44.35
N ASN A 74 -9.38 11.62 43.57
CA ASN A 74 -10.81 11.87 43.61
C ASN A 74 -11.40 11.40 44.96
N PRO A 75 -12.21 12.24 45.66
CA PRO A 75 -12.90 11.88 46.89
C PRO A 75 -13.66 10.55 46.85
N ASP A 76 -14.21 10.18 45.69
CA ASP A 76 -14.95 8.92 45.50
C ASP A 76 -14.07 7.69 45.78
N TRP A 77 -12.79 7.76 45.41
CA TRP A 77 -11.84 6.66 45.65
C TRP A 77 -11.50 6.55 47.14
N ILE A 78 -11.48 7.67 47.86
CA ILE A 78 -11.27 7.70 49.31
C ILE A 78 -12.45 7.02 49.99
N SER A 79 -13.68 7.41 49.65
CA SER A 79 -14.90 6.81 50.17
C SER A 79 -14.96 5.31 49.89
N PHE A 80 -14.62 4.88 48.67
CA PHE A 80 -14.56 3.47 48.29
C PHE A 80 -13.58 2.66 49.15
N ILE A 81 -12.44 3.23 49.53
CA ILE A 81 -11.44 2.59 50.39
C ILE A 81 -11.85 2.62 51.87
N THR A 82 -12.41 3.73 52.36
CA THR A 82 -12.81 3.86 53.77
C THR A 82 -13.98 2.96 54.12
N GLU A 83 -14.94 2.78 53.21
CA GLU A 83 -16.02 1.79 53.35
C GLU A 83 -15.46 0.37 53.47
N GLN A 84 -14.52 -0.02 52.61
CA GLN A 84 -13.90 -1.35 52.65
C GLN A 84 -13.10 -1.61 53.93
N LEU A 85 -12.51 -0.56 54.52
CA LEU A 85 -11.76 -0.60 55.77
C LEU A 85 -12.62 -0.35 57.03
N LYS A 86 -13.91 -0.04 56.86
CA LYS A 86 -14.85 0.31 57.94
C LYS A 86 -14.40 1.53 58.78
N ILE A 87 -13.87 2.56 58.11
CA ILE A 87 -13.43 3.81 58.74
C ILE A 87 -14.54 4.86 58.57
N ALA A 88 -15.09 5.36 59.68
CA ALA A 88 -16.26 6.24 59.67
C ALA A 88 -16.00 7.67 59.16
N VAL A 89 -14.77 8.17 59.24
CA VAL A 89 -14.40 9.54 58.85
C VAL A 89 -13.24 9.50 57.88
N ASN A 90 -13.40 10.14 56.72
CA ASN A 90 -12.35 10.28 55.72
C ASN A 90 -11.17 11.09 56.30
N PRO A 91 -9.97 10.52 56.42
CA PRO A 91 -8.82 11.22 56.98
C PRO A 91 -8.27 12.25 55.99
N ASN A 92 -7.73 13.36 56.50
CA ASN A 92 -7.04 14.35 55.66
C ASN A 92 -5.71 13.77 55.14
N LEU A 93 -5.62 13.49 53.84
CA LEU A 93 -4.42 12.91 53.22
C LEU A 93 -3.33 13.95 52.90
N LEU A 94 -3.62 15.26 53.01
CA LEU A 94 -2.62 16.30 52.75
C LEU A 94 -1.49 16.29 53.79
N GLU A 95 -1.82 15.93 55.04
CA GLU A 95 -0.87 15.82 56.16
C GLU A 95 -0.13 14.46 56.19
N TYR A 96 -0.45 13.55 55.26
CA TYR A 96 0.13 12.22 55.25
C TYR A 96 1.61 12.27 54.90
N GLY A 97 2.44 11.69 55.78
CA GLY A 97 3.87 11.55 55.53
C GLY A 97 4.63 12.88 55.54
N ASN A 98 4.27 13.81 56.43
CA ASN A 98 5.05 15.03 56.73
C ASN A 98 6.53 14.72 57.04
N ARG A 99 6.84 13.50 57.51
CA ARG A 99 8.21 12.95 57.57
C ARG A 99 8.51 12.16 56.29
N PRO A 100 9.51 12.55 55.48
CA PRO A 100 9.87 11.84 54.24
C PRO A 100 10.27 10.36 54.44
N ALA A 101 10.84 10.04 55.61
CA ALA A 101 11.21 8.66 55.98
C ALA A 101 9.99 7.73 55.98
N THR A 102 8.86 8.17 56.53
CA THR A 102 7.60 7.40 56.58
C THR A 102 7.07 7.08 55.19
N ARG A 103 7.11 8.05 54.25
CA ARG A 103 6.68 7.82 52.86
C ARG A 103 7.56 6.78 52.18
N THR A 104 8.87 6.84 52.40
CA THR A 104 9.85 5.94 51.78
C THR A 104 9.70 4.52 52.32
N GLU A 105 9.55 4.37 53.64
CA GLU A 105 9.36 3.09 54.31
C GLU A 105 8.04 2.43 53.90
N HIS A 106 6.93 3.17 53.95
CA HIS A 106 5.63 2.65 53.51
C HIS A 106 5.67 2.22 52.05
N LEU A 107 6.30 3.00 51.16
CA LEU A 107 6.46 2.61 49.76
C LEU A 107 7.27 1.31 49.64
N GLN A 108 8.36 1.14 50.38
CA GLN A 108 9.13 -0.12 50.34
C GLN A 108 8.29 -1.33 50.79
N GLN A 109 7.51 -1.18 51.86
CA GLN A 109 6.61 -2.23 52.33
C GLN A 109 5.52 -2.56 51.31
N ILE A 110 4.92 -1.54 50.67
CA ILE A 110 3.91 -1.73 49.61
C ILE A 110 4.49 -2.46 48.41
N LEU A 111 5.68 -2.06 47.94
CA LEU A 111 6.32 -2.72 46.81
C LEU A 111 6.58 -4.20 47.13
N LYS A 112 7.07 -4.51 48.34
CA LYS A 112 7.25 -5.90 48.78
C LYS A 112 5.93 -6.69 48.81
N HIS A 113 4.84 -6.08 49.29
CA HIS A 113 3.51 -6.72 49.33
C HIS A 113 2.92 -6.99 47.94
N LEU A 114 3.24 -6.15 46.95
CA LEU A 114 2.75 -6.30 45.57
C LEU A 114 3.70 -7.12 44.66
N ASP A 115 4.82 -7.60 45.20
CA ASP A 115 5.99 -8.12 44.49
C ASP A 115 6.56 -7.17 43.43
N TYR A 116 6.44 -5.86 43.66
CA TYR A 116 7.12 -4.88 42.84
C TYR A 116 8.56 -4.66 43.32
N ARG A 117 9.46 -4.40 42.37
CA ARG A 117 10.81 -3.93 42.66
C ARG A 117 11.03 -2.52 42.12
N ARG A 118 11.98 -1.79 42.70
CA ARG A 118 12.39 -0.49 42.15
C ARG A 118 13.18 -0.70 40.85
N TRP A 119 13.05 0.29 39.97
CA TRP A 119 13.91 0.44 38.80
C TRP A 119 15.40 0.52 39.18
N GLN A 120 16.23 -0.25 38.50
CA GLN A 120 17.68 -0.30 38.67
C GLN A 120 18.36 -0.04 37.32
N PRO A 121 18.76 1.22 37.02
CA PRO A 121 19.24 1.62 35.69
C PRO A 121 20.32 0.70 35.10
N ILE A 122 21.31 0.31 35.91
CA ILE A 122 22.46 -0.49 35.46
C ILE A 122 22.05 -1.89 35.00
N MET A 123 21.05 -2.49 35.64
CA MET A 123 20.59 -3.84 35.31
C MET A 123 19.47 -3.82 34.26
N ASP A 124 18.54 -2.87 34.38
CA ASP A 124 17.30 -2.86 33.61
C ASP A 124 17.46 -2.20 32.23
N GLU A 125 18.25 -1.12 32.12
CA GLU A 125 18.40 -0.38 30.85
C GLU A 125 18.92 -1.28 29.71
N PRO A 126 19.99 -2.08 29.86
CA PRO A 126 20.50 -2.91 28.76
C PRO A 126 19.47 -3.94 28.25
N ILE A 127 18.69 -4.53 29.17
CA ILE A 127 17.65 -5.52 28.84
C ILE A 127 16.51 -4.86 28.09
N ILE A 128 16.08 -3.69 28.56
CA ILE A 128 14.99 -2.92 27.96
C ILE A 128 15.39 -2.33 26.63
N GLU A 129 16.61 -1.84 26.49
CA GLU A 129 17.13 -1.31 25.24
C GLU A 129 17.16 -2.40 24.17
N LYS A 130 17.64 -3.60 24.49
CA LYS A 130 17.58 -4.74 23.56
C LYS A 130 16.14 -5.07 23.15
N TRP A 131 15.23 -5.13 24.11
CA TRP A 131 13.82 -5.38 23.84
C TRP A 131 13.15 -4.27 23.01
N LEU A 132 13.50 -3.00 23.26
CA LEU A 132 13.02 -1.86 22.49
C LEU A 132 13.57 -1.84 21.08
N ILE A 133 14.80 -2.31 20.85
CA ILE A 133 15.35 -2.47 19.49
C ILE A 133 14.51 -3.50 18.72
N GLU A 134 14.21 -4.65 19.31
CA GLU A 134 13.36 -5.67 18.67
C GLU A 134 11.98 -5.11 18.30
N ARG A 135 11.32 -4.42 19.22
CA ARG A 135 10.01 -3.79 18.98
C ARG A 135 10.09 -2.61 18.00
N GLY A 136 11.14 -1.80 18.09
CA GLY A 136 11.37 -0.64 17.24
C GLY A 136 11.71 -0.99 15.79
N MET A 137 12.29 -2.18 15.56
CA MET A 137 12.47 -2.72 14.21
C MET A 137 11.12 -3.02 13.53
N GLU A 138 10.09 -3.39 14.30
CA GLU A 138 8.72 -3.61 13.82
C GLU A 138 7.94 -2.28 13.70
N HIS A 139 8.03 -1.43 14.73
CA HIS A 139 7.29 -0.18 14.87
C HIS A 139 8.13 0.92 15.54
N ASP A 140 8.65 1.84 14.73
CA ASP A 140 9.60 2.88 15.13
C ASP A 140 8.93 4.19 15.61
N ASN A 141 7.74 4.10 16.22
CA ASN A 141 7.05 5.28 16.76
C ASN A 141 7.39 5.45 18.24
N GLU A 142 8.04 6.56 18.59
CA GLU A 142 8.48 6.88 19.95
C GLU A 142 7.34 6.80 20.99
N ARG A 143 6.16 7.33 20.64
CA ARG A 143 4.98 7.32 21.54
C ARG A 143 4.49 5.89 21.79
N TRP A 144 4.45 5.08 20.74
CA TRP A 144 4.06 3.69 20.84
C TRP A 144 5.09 2.87 21.63
N LEU A 145 6.39 3.07 21.38
CA LEU A 145 7.46 2.41 22.11
C LEU A 145 7.42 2.75 23.61
N LEU A 146 7.17 4.01 23.94
CA LEU A 146 7.02 4.48 25.31
C LEU A 146 5.81 3.83 26.03
N GLU A 147 4.67 3.77 25.36
CA GLU A 147 3.48 3.10 25.90
C GLU A 147 3.75 1.61 26.16
N LYS A 148 4.39 0.94 25.19
CA LYS A 148 4.79 -0.47 25.31
C LYS A 148 5.82 -0.69 26.42
N LEU A 149 6.75 0.24 26.60
CA LEU A 149 7.70 0.23 27.71
C LEU A 149 6.98 0.33 29.05
N CYS A 150 6.05 1.29 29.20
CA CYS A 150 5.24 1.40 30.42
C CYS A 150 4.48 0.10 30.73
N GLN A 151 3.86 -0.51 29.71
CA GLN A 151 3.16 -1.79 29.85
C GLN A 151 4.10 -2.94 30.24
N LYS A 152 5.31 -3.00 29.69
CA LYS A 152 6.32 -4.01 30.05
C LYS A 152 6.74 -3.88 31.51
N LEU A 153 7.08 -2.66 31.95
CA LEU A 153 7.48 -2.41 33.34
C LEU A 153 6.36 -2.79 34.32
N HIS A 154 5.11 -2.45 33.97
CA HIS A 154 3.95 -2.82 34.77
C HIS A 154 3.79 -4.34 34.87
N ARG A 155 3.90 -5.07 33.75
CA ARG A 155 3.80 -6.54 33.70
C ARG A 155 4.92 -7.25 34.45
N GLU A 156 6.14 -6.72 34.39
CA GLU A 156 7.31 -7.27 35.09
C GLU A 156 7.41 -6.82 36.55
N LYS A 157 6.37 -6.11 37.05
CA LYS A 157 6.30 -5.56 38.40
C LYS A 157 7.53 -4.69 38.74
N ILE A 158 8.00 -3.91 37.77
CA ILE A 158 9.05 -2.91 37.97
C ILE A 158 8.36 -1.56 38.18
N LEU A 159 8.60 -0.93 39.32
CA LEU A 159 8.08 0.41 39.58
C LEU A 159 8.67 1.37 38.54
N ARG A 160 7.78 1.93 37.70
CA ARG A 160 8.18 2.78 36.59
C ARG A 160 8.96 4.00 37.10
N PRO A 161 10.13 4.32 36.53
CA PRO A 161 10.87 5.53 36.88
C PRO A 161 10.16 6.79 36.37
N ALA A 162 10.77 7.95 36.63
CA ALA A 162 10.30 9.22 36.09
C ALA A 162 10.20 9.15 34.55
N ILE A 163 9.14 9.75 33.99
CA ILE A 163 8.88 9.72 32.56
C ILE A 163 10.03 10.28 31.73
N SER A 164 10.76 11.27 32.24
CA SER A 164 11.96 11.84 31.61
C SER A 164 13.06 10.79 31.37
N SER A 165 13.20 9.81 32.27
CA SER A 165 14.14 8.70 32.11
C SER A 165 13.72 7.79 30.97
N LEU A 166 12.42 7.50 30.86
CA LEU A 166 11.88 6.67 29.78
C LEU A 166 11.92 7.39 28.43
N GLU A 167 11.59 8.68 28.38
CA GLU A 167 11.74 9.53 27.18
C GLU A 167 13.20 9.49 26.71
N ARG A 168 14.17 9.68 27.60
CA ARG A 168 15.61 9.59 27.26
C ARG A 168 15.97 8.25 26.63
N ILE A 169 15.53 7.14 27.23
CA ILE A 169 15.81 5.80 26.72
C ILE A 169 15.22 5.65 25.33
N VAL A 170 13.91 5.92 25.16
CA VAL A 170 13.21 5.78 23.89
C VAL A 170 13.80 6.68 22.81
N SER A 171 14.12 7.94 23.10
CA SER A 171 14.77 8.85 22.15
C SER A 171 16.15 8.36 21.69
N SER A 172 16.88 7.63 22.55
CA SER A 172 18.17 7.04 22.19
C SER A 172 18.05 5.79 21.31
N ILE A 173 16.89 5.14 21.29
CA ILE A 173 16.66 3.90 20.52
C ILE A 173 16.68 4.17 19.02
N ASN A 174 16.24 5.34 18.55
CA ASN A 174 16.20 5.63 17.11
C ASN A 174 17.59 5.54 16.45
N GLU A 175 18.63 6.08 17.11
CA GLU A 175 20.02 5.96 16.66
C GLU A 175 20.44 4.48 16.55
N ARG A 176 20.15 3.70 17.60
CA ARG A 176 20.48 2.28 17.67
C ARG A 176 19.72 1.44 16.66
N LEU A 177 18.48 1.80 16.35
CA LEU A 177 17.70 1.16 15.30
C LEU A 177 18.34 1.40 13.93
N HIS A 178 18.89 2.59 13.66
CA HIS A 178 19.65 2.84 12.45
C HIS A 178 20.92 1.99 12.39
N GLU A 179 21.70 1.94 13.48
CA GLU A 179 22.88 1.07 13.58
C GLU A 179 22.53 -0.41 13.39
N GLU A 180 21.45 -0.88 14.02
CA GLU A 180 20.96 -2.25 13.89
C GLU A 180 20.53 -2.55 12.43
N THR A 181 19.90 -1.59 11.76
CA THR A 181 19.56 -1.73 10.34
C THR A 181 20.82 -1.87 9.49
N TYR A 182 21.83 -1.05 9.73
CA TYR A 182 23.12 -1.14 9.05
C TYR A 182 23.80 -2.49 9.29
N LYS A 183 23.82 -2.95 10.55
CA LYS A 183 24.37 -4.26 10.95
C LYS A 183 23.68 -5.41 10.23
N ARG A 184 22.34 -5.40 10.16
CA ARG A 184 21.59 -6.45 9.45
C ARG A 184 21.88 -6.51 7.96
N LEU A 185 22.24 -5.38 7.35
CA LEU A 185 22.59 -5.30 5.93
C LEU A 185 24.09 -5.47 5.64
N THR A 186 24.90 -5.83 6.64
CA THR A 186 26.37 -5.93 6.48
C THR A 186 26.79 -6.83 5.32
N PHE A 187 26.03 -7.89 5.05
CA PHE A 187 26.31 -8.83 3.95
C PHE A 187 26.22 -8.21 2.55
N MET A 188 25.59 -7.05 2.37
CA MET A 188 25.47 -6.37 1.06
C MET A 188 26.58 -5.33 0.82
N TRP A 189 27.34 -4.97 1.86
CA TRP A 189 28.29 -3.87 1.78
C TRP A 189 29.53 -4.28 0.98
N THR A 190 29.65 -3.68 -0.20
CA THR A 190 30.82 -3.77 -1.09
C THR A 190 31.13 -2.38 -1.61
N ASP A 191 32.37 -2.14 -2.01
CA ASP A 191 32.79 -0.83 -2.55
C ASP A 191 31.99 -0.44 -3.79
N ASP A 192 31.65 -1.41 -4.64
CA ASP A 192 30.77 -1.21 -5.81
C ASP A 192 29.38 -0.71 -5.40
N VAL A 193 28.75 -1.33 -4.40
CA VAL A 193 27.43 -0.90 -3.90
C VAL A 193 27.51 0.49 -3.29
N PHE A 194 28.55 0.81 -2.52
CA PHE A 194 28.70 2.15 -1.94
C PHE A 194 28.82 3.23 -3.00
N GLN A 195 29.70 3.05 -3.99
CA GLN A 195 29.86 3.99 -5.11
C GLN A 195 28.55 4.16 -5.87
N LYS A 196 27.89 3.04 -6.21
CA LYS A 196 26.61 3.08 -6.91
C LYS A 196 25.53 3.80 -6.11
N LEU A 197 25.45 3.61 -4.79
CA LEU A 197 24.48 4.31 -3.93
C LEU A 197 24.78 5.81 -3.83
N ASP A 198 26.05 6.20 -3.78
CA ASP A 198 26.45 7.60 -3.71
C ASP A 198 26.13 8.34 -5.01
N ASN A 199 26.36 7.68 -6.16
CA ASN A 199 26.02 8.21 -7.49
C ASN A 199 24.51 8.50 -7.65
N ILE A 200 23.63 7.87 -6.87
CA ILE A 200 22.18 8.15 -6.93
C ILE A 200 21.87 9.58 -6.46
N LEU A 201 22.71 10.13 -5.57
CA LEU A 201 22.56 11.47 -5.04
C LEU A 201 23.25 12.54 -5.88
N GLU A 202 24.09 12.12 -6.83
CA GLU A 202 24.81 12.99 -7.75
C GLU A 202 23.93 13.44 -8.92
N PHE A 203 24.36 14.50 -9.59
CA PHE A 203 23.67 15.06 -10.74
C PHE A 203 23.95 14.21 -11.98
N ASP A 204 22.89 13.82 -12.69
CA ASP A 204 22.97 13.07 -13.94
C ASP A 204 22.78 14.05 -15.11
N GLU A 205 23.80 14.17 -15.96
CA GLU A 205 23.81 15.12 -17.09
C GLU A 205 22.73 14.81 -18.13
N GLU A 206 22.46 13.52 -18.39
CA GLU A 206 21.44 13.10 -19.36
C GLU A 206 20.04 13.44 -18.88
N LYS A 207 19.76 13.21 -17.59
CA LYS A 207 18.44 13.46 -16.97
C LYS A 207 18.26 14.91 -16.54
N LYS A 208 19.34 15.72 -16.51
CA LYS A 208 19.38 17.11 -16.01
C LYS A 208 18.86 17.25 -14.57
N GLN A 209 18.95 16.20 -13.78
CA GLN A 209 18.54 16.15 -12.38
C GLN A 209 19.26 14.98 -11.70
N THR A 210 19.19 14.87 -10.37
CA THR A 210 19.74 13.69 -9.69
C THR A 210 18.88 12.45 -9.94
N VAL A 211 19.50 11.27 -9.92
CA VAL A 211 18.80 9.99 -10.03
C VAL A 211 17.77 9.83 -8.89
N HIS A 212 18.12 10.26 -7.67
CA HIS A 212 17.19 10.33 -6.54
C HIS A 212 15.92 11.12 -6.87
N ARG A 213 16.07 12.32 -7.44
CA ARG A 213 14.91 13.18 -7.75
C ARG A 213 14.07 12.60 -8.88
N TRP A 214 14.73 12.05 -9.90
CA TRP A 214 14.06 11.34 -10.98
C TRP A 214 13.23 10.16 -10.47
N LEU A 215 13.80 9.31 -9.61
CA LEU A 215 13.09 8.17 -9.01
C LEU A 215 11.89 8.61 -8.17
N CYS A 216 12.00 9.71 -7.43
CA CYS A 216 10.89 10.29 -6.64
C CYS A 216 9.70 10.81 -7.47
N GLN A 217 9.86 11.06 -8.78
CA GLN A 217 8.78 11.60 -9.61
C GLN A 217 7.66 10.58 -9.85
N THR A 218 6.42 10.92 -9.57
CA THR A 218 5.27 10.10 -9.94
C THR A 218 4.82 10.40 -11.37
N PRO A 219 4.31 9.41 -12.12
CA PRO A 219 3.71 9.67 -13.42
C PRO A 219 2.47 10.57 -13.28
N ASN A 220 2.20 11.39 -14.29
CA ASN A 220 1.12 12.38 -14.31
C ASN A 220 0.00 12.06 -15.31
N SER A 221 0.14 11.00 -16.09
CA SER A 221 -0.83 10.55 -17.09
C SER A 221 -0.63 9.07 -17.37
N ASN A 222 -1.65 8.41 -17.92
CA ASN A 222 -1.54 7.02 -18.37
C ASN A 222 -1.11 6.91 -19.84
N SER A 223 -0.49 7.95 -20.40
CA SER A 223 -0.06 7.95 -21.81
C SER A 223 1.08 6.96 -22.06
N ALA A 224 1.22 6.47 -23.30
CA ALA A 224 2.30 5.55 -23.68
C ALA A 224 3.70 6.10 -23.33
N ARG A 225 3.89 7.42 -23.49
CA ARG A 225 5.13 8.10 -23.07
C ARG A 225 5.36 7.98 -21.56
N SER A 226 4.34 8.22 -20.74
CA SER A 226 4.47 8.14 -19.29
C SER A 226 4.67 6.69 -18.81
N ILE A 227 4.04 5.72 -19.48
CA ILE A 227 4.29 4.28 -19.23
C ILE A 227 5.76 3.95 -19.52
N ASN A 228 6.31 4.34 -20.67
CA ASN A 228 7.72 4.12 -20.98
C ASN A 228 8.66 4.77 -19.96
N GLN A 229 8.42 6.02 -19.58
CA GLN A 229 9.22 6.70 -18.54
C GLN A 229 9.18 5.96 -17.19
N THR A 230 8.06 5.30 -16.88
CA THR A 230 7.90 4.48 -15.68
C THR A 230 8.66 3.15 -15.82
N LEU A 231 8.62 2.54 -17.00
CA LEU A 231 9.41 1.34 -17.33
C LEU A 231 10.93 1.62 -17.31
N ASP A 232 11.38 2.80 -17.74
CA ASP A 232 12.79 3.21 -17.69
C ASP A 232 13.33 3.19 -16.26
N LYS A 233 12.51 3.58 -15.28
CA LYS A 233 12.86 3.48 -13.85
C LYS A 233 13.01 2.04 -13.39
N ILE A 234 12.10 1.16 -13.79
CA ILE A 234 12.16 -0.26 -13.45
C ILE A 234 13.42 -0.88 -14.08
N THR A 235 13.70 -0.57 -15.34
CA THR A 235 14.90 -1.02 -16.05
C THR A 235 16.16 -0.56 -15.32
N PHE A 236 16.26 0.73 -14.97
CA PHE A 236 17.38 1.25 -14.18
C PHE A 236 17.58 0.50 -12.85
N LEU A 237 16.50 0.23 -12.10
CA LEU A 237 16.58 -0.49 -10.83
C LEU A 237 16.96 -1.97 -11.01
N LYS A 238 16.54 -2.61 -12.09
CA LYS A 238 16.95 -3.98 -12.45
C LYS A 238 18.40 -4.05 -12.93
N ASP A 239 18.87 -3.05 -13.65
CA ASP A 239 20.29 -2.94 -14.05
C ASP A 239 21.18 -2.73 -12.82
N PHE A 240 20.67 -2.00 -11.82
CA PHE A 240 21.27 -1.87 -10.49
C PHE A 240 21.19 -3.16 -9.65
N LYS A 241 20.47 -4.20 -10.11
CA LYS A 241 20.26 -5.48 -9.42
C LYS A 241 19.44 -5.40 -8.13
N VAL A 242 18.61 -4.36 -7.98
CA VAL A 242 17.74 -4.18 -6.80
C VAL A 242 16.75 -5.35 -6.65
N ASP A 243 16.33 -5.95 -7.76
CA ASP A 243 15.44 -7.11 -7.79
C ASP A 243 16.07 -8.39 -7.21
N SER A 244 17.39 -8.43 -7.06
CA SER A 244 18.13 -9.56 -6.47
C SER A 244 18.42 -9.39 -4.97
N TRP A 245 18.12 -8.22 -4.39
CA TRP A 245 18.43 -7.95 -2.98
C TRP A 245 17.50 -8.69 -2.03
N ASP A 246 18.08 -9.43 -1.09
CA ASP A 246 17.33 -10.01 0.03
C ASP A 246 17.21 -9.00 1.17
N LEU A 247 16.03 -8.39 1.29
CA LEU A 247 15.70 -7.51 2.42
C LEU A 247 14.71 -8.15 3.40
N SER A 248 14.70 -9.48 3.51
CA SER A 248 13.88 -10.22 4.48
C SER A 248 14.30 -9.93 5.94
N VAL A 249 15.58 -9.63 6.17
CA VAL A 249 16.14 -9.28 7.48
C VAL A 249 15.60 -7.96 8.06
N ILE A 250 15.00 -7.11 7.23
CA ILE A 250 14.36 -5.86 7.63
C ILE A 250 12.83 -5.99 7.55
N PRO A 251 12.10 -5.71 8.65
CA PRO A 251 10.64 -5.69 8.64
C PRO A 251 10.04 -4.74 7.60
N ALA A 252 8.90 -5.12 7.01
CA ALA A 252 8.26 -4.37 5.92
C ALA A 252 7.92 -2.92 6.28
N ASN A 253 7.40 -2.67 7.48
CA ASN A 253 7.06 -1.33 7.96
C ASN A 253 8.30 -0.42 8.04
N ARG A 254 9.44 -0.98 8.44
CA ARG A 254 10.70 -0.27 8.53
C ARG A 254 11.25 0.08 7.16
N LYS A 255 11.21 -0.84 6.18
CA LYS A 255 11.59 -0.57 4.78
C LYS A 255 10.80 0.62 4.21
N LYS A 256 9.47 0.59 4.34
CA LYS A 256 8.58 1.68 3.91
C LYS A 256 8.92 3.02 4.57
N ARG A 257 9.16 3.03 5.89
CA ARG A 257 9.51 4.24 6.62
C ARG A 257 10.85 4.82 6.14
N LEU A 258 11.88 3.99 6.06
CA LEU A 258 13.21 4.40 5.60
C LEU A 258 13.16 4.97 4.16
N ALA A 259 12.42 4.30 3.27
CA ALA A 259 12.19 4.81 1.92
C ALA A 259 11.45 6.16 1.91
N ASN A 260 10.44 6.33 2.76
CA ASN A 260 9.72 7.61 2.87
C ASN A 260 10.60 8.74 3.42
N MET A 261 11.50 8.45 4.35
CA MET A 261 12.48 9.43 4.81
C MET A 261 13.37 9.91 3.65
N VAL A 262 13.80 9.01 2.76
CA VAL A 262 14.57 9.40 1.57
C VAL A 262 13.75 10.26 0.61
N ARG A 263 12.47 9.92 0.39
CA ARG A 263 11.57 10.66 -0.51
C ARG A 263 11.28 12.09 -0.03
N GLN A 264 11.19 12.29 1.29
CA GLN A 264 10.85 13.58 1.90
C GLN A 264 12.04 14.53 2.02
N ASN A 265 13.27 14.04 1.87
CA ASN A 265 14.48 14.83 2.03
C ASN A 265 15.12 15.20 0.69
N THR A 266 15.92 16.27 0.69
CA THR A 266 16.70 16.66 -0.49
C THR A 266 17.94 15.77 -0.65
N ASN A 267 18.44 15.66 -1.88
CA ASN A 267 19.71 14.97 -2.16
C ASN A 267 20.87 15.54 -1.34
N THR A 268 20.95 16.86 -1.18
CA THR A 268 22.00 17.54 -0.39
C THR A 268 21.94 17.18 1.10
N TYR A 269 20.74 17.02 1.67
CA TYR A 269 20.58 16.57 3.04
C TYR A 269 21.04 15.11 3.20
N LEU A 270 20.65 14.25 2.26
CA LEU A 270 21.06 12.84 2.25
C LEU A 270 22.58 12.69 2.10
N GLN A 271 23.24 13.49 1.26
CA GLN A 271 24.70 13.47 1.09
C GLN A 271 25.44 13.80 2.39
N ARG A 272 24.92 14.74 3.20
CA ARG A 272 25.52 15.15 4.48
C ARG A 272 25.28 14.16 5.62
N MET A 273 24.39 13.18 5.45
CA MET A 273 24.16 12.17 6.47
C MET A 273 25.38 11.28 6.68
N ASN A 274 25.52 10.76 7.90
CA ASN A 274 26.47 9.68 8.18
C ASN A 274 26.22 8.50 7.22
N PRO A 275 27.24 7.99 6.51
CA PRO A 275 27.13 6.86 5.59
C PRO A 275 26.44 5.62 6.19
N GLN A 276 26.67 5.31 7.48
CA GLN A 276 26.02 4.19 8.17
C GLN A 276 24.49 4.32 8.25
N LYS A 277 23.97 5.56 8.25
CA LYS A 277 22.54 5.82 8.15
C LYS A 277 22.07 5.92 6.71
N ARG A 278 22.87 6.58 5.86
CA ARG A 278 22.57 6.89 4.46
C ARG A 278 22.38 5.62 3.63
N TYR A 279 23.28 4.65 3.71
CA TYR A 279 23.23 3.48 2.84
C TYR A 279 21.99 2.60 3.07
N PRO A 280 21.61 2.22 4.31
CA PRO A 280 20.37 1.49 4.55
C PRO A 280 19.12 2.25 4.08
N LEU A 281 19.09 3.58 4.27
CA LEU A 281 18.02 4.43 3.79
C LEU A 281 17.85 4.33 2.27
N LEU A 282 18.96 4.47 1.52
CA LEU A 282 18.95 4.40 0.05
C LEU A 282 18.60 2.99 -0.45
N VAL A 283 19.13 1.94 0.18
CA VAL A 283 18.78 0.55 -0.16
C VAL A 283 17.28 0.31 -0.02
N CYS A 284 16.69 0.67 1.13
CA CYS A 284 15.26 0.54 1.33
C CYS A 284 14.47 1.41 0.35
N PHE A 285 14.93 2.63 0.05
CA PHE A 285 14.30 3.50 -0.94
C PHE A 285 14.25 2.89 -2.34
N LEU A 286 15.35 2.33 -2.83
CA LEU A 286 15.41 1.74 -4.17
C LEU A 286 14.52 0.50 -4.28
N TYR A 287 14.58 -0.37 -3.26
CA TYR A 287 13.76 -1.56 -3.21
C TYR A 287 12.27 -1.22 -3.16
N GLU A 288 11.86 -0.31 -2.27
CA GLU A 288 10.48 0.17 -2.19
C GLU A 288 10.04 0.87 -3.48
N THR A 289 10.93 1.62 -4.12
CA THR A 289 10.63 2.28 -5.40
C THR A 289 10.47 1.28 -6.54
N LEU A 290 11.22 0.17 -6.56
CA LEU A 290 11.01 -0.91 -7.54
C LEU A 290 9.61 -1.52 -7.39
N LEU A 291 9.21 -1.83 -6.15
CA LEU A 291 7.88 -2.38 -5.86
C LEU A 291 6.77 -1.41 -6.26
N ASP A 292 6.86 -0.16 -5.80
CA ASP A 292 5.84 0.86 -6.05
C ASP A 292 5.73 1.18 -7.54
N THR A 293 6.85 1.31 -8.25
CA THR A 293 6.88 1.62 -9.70
C THR A 293 6.33 0.46 -10.54
N THR A 294 6.60 -0.79 -10.13
CA THR A 294 6.04 -1.99 -10.77
C THR A 294 4.52 -2.04 -10.62
N ASP A 295 4.00 -1.76 -9.42
CA ASP A 295 2.55 -1.67 -9.20
C ASP A 295 1.92 -0.52 -10.01
N ILE A 296 2.56 0.64 -10.04
CA ILE A 296 2.09 1.82 -10.77
C ILE A 296 2.00 1.51 -12.27
N VAL A 297 3.03 0.93 -12.90
CA VAL A 297 3.01 0.67 -14.35
C VAL A 297 1.93 -0.34 -14.74
N LEU A 298 1.65 -1.33 -13.89
CA LEU A 298 0.59 -2.31 -14.11
C LEU A 298 -0.81 -1.67 -14.00
N LEU A 299 -0.99 -0.71 -13.09
CA LEU A 299 -2.22 0.09 -13.00
C LEU A 299 -2.37 1.01 -14.22
N MET A 300 -1.31 1.71 -14.63
CA MET A 300 -1.31 2.55 -15.84
C MET A 300 -1.67 1.72 -17.08
N TYR A 301 -1.18 0.49 -17.18
CA TYR A 301 -1.52 -0.45 -18.24
C TYR A 301 -3.02 -0.79 -18.27
N SER A 302 -3.59 -1.09 -17.09
CA SER A 302 -5.04 -1.32 -16.94
C SER A 302 -5.86 -0.10 -17.34
N ASP A 303 -5.47 1.08 -16.89
CA ASP A 303 -6.18 2.33 -17.18
C ASP A 303 -6.07 2.71 -18.66
N PHE A 304 -4.91 2.47 -19.30
CA PHE A 304 -4.72 2.66 -20.73
C PHE A 304 -5.69 1.79 -21.54
N TRP A 305 -5.88 0.53 -21.14
CA TRP A 305 -6.88 -0.36 -21.72
C TRP A 305 -8.31 0.17 -21.57
N GLN A 306 -8.67 0.65 -20.38
CA GLN A 306 -10.00 1.22 -20.14
C GLN A 306 -10.26 2.43 -21.05
N GLN A 307 -9.27 3.32 -21.17
CA GLN A 307 -9.36 4.48 -22.07
C GLN A 307 -9.54 4.02 -23.53
N ALA A 308 -8.71 3.08 -24.00
CA ALA A 308 -8.80 2.56 -25.36
C ALA A 308 -10.16 1.90 -25.65
N ILE A 309 -10.69 1.12 -24.72
CA ILE A 309 -12.03 0.49 -24.85
C ILE A 309 -13.13 1.56 -24.91
N ASN A 310 -13.07 2.58 -24.06
CA ASN A 310 -14.07 3.66 -24.06
C ASN A 310 -14.05 4.46 -25.36
N GLU A 311 -12.87 4.77 -25.89
CA GLU A 311 -12.72 5.45 -27.17
C GLU A 311 -13.21 4.58 -28.34
N ALA A 312 -12.93 3.27 -28.32
CA ALA A 312 -13.42 2.34 -29.33
C ALA A 312 -14.96 2.20 -29.29
N LYS A 313 -15.56 2.16 -28.08
CA LYS A 313 -17.02 2.17 -27.90
C LYS A 313 -17.65 3.43 -28.47
N LYS A 314 -17.11 4.60 -28.14
CA LYS A 314 -17.60 5.88 -28.69
C LYS A 314 -17.52 5.91 -30.22
N ALA A 315 -16.40 5.48 -30.79
CA ALA A 315 -16.23 5.42 -32.25
C ALA A 315 -17.22 4.42 -32.89
N LEU A 316 -17.50 3.30 -32.24
CA LEU A 316 -18.50 2.33 -32.70
C LEU A 316 -19.92 2.92 -32.63
N GLU A 317 -20.29 3.59 -31.55
CA GLU A 317 -21.60 4.25 -31.41
C GLU A 317 -21.79 5.36 -32.44
N GLU A 318 -20.77 6.17 -32.69
CA GLU A 318 -20.78 7.20 -33.74
C GLU A 318 -20.95 6.59 -35.13
N TYR A 319 -20.23 5.51 -35.41
CA TYR A 319 -20.35 4.76 -36.66
C TYR A 319 -21.76 4.16 -36.85
N GLN A 320 -22.31 3.52 -35.81
CA GLN A 320 -23.68 2.98 -35.83
C GLN A 320 -24.73 4.06 -36.05
N LYS A 321 -24.60 5.22 -35.39
CA LYS A 321 -25.49 6.38 -35.63
C LYS A 321 -25.40 6.89 -37.07
N GLY A 322 -24.20 6.89 -37.66
CA GLY A 322 -23.99 7.20 -39.07
C GLY A 322 -24.71 6.22 -39.99
N ILE A 323 -24.55 4.91 -39.75
CA ILE A 323 -25.25 3.85 -40.50
C ILE A 323 -26.76 4.05 -40.44
N VAL A 324 -27.35 4.26 -39.26
CA VAL A 324 -28.82 4.38 -39.14
C VAL A 324 -29.37 5.52 -40.00
N LYS A 325 -28.64 6.64 -40.09
CA LYS A 325 -29.03 7.77 -40.96
C LYS A 325 -28.99 7.39 -42.43
N THR A 326 -27.89 6.78 -42.88
CA THR A 326 -27.73 6.37 -44.30
C THR A 326 -28.65 5.21 -44.67
N GLN A 327 -28.89 4.29 -43.73
CA GLN A 327 -29.85 3.19 -43.87
C GLN A 327 -31.27 3.71 -44.04
N GLY A 328 -31.69 4.69 -43.24
CA GLY A 328 -33.01 5.33 -43.38
C GLY A 328 -33.21 5.90 -44.78
N PHE A 329 -32.19 6.58 -45.32
CA PHE A 329 -32.21 7.08 -46.70
C PHE A 329 -32.27 5.94 -47.73
N ALA A 330 -31.41 4.92 -47.61
CA ALA A 330 -31.38 3.80 -48.55
C ALA A 330 -32.69 2.97 -48.54
N VAL A 331 -33.25 2.70 -47.36
CA VAL A 331 -34.57 2.04 -47.23
C VAL A 331 -35.65 2.89 -47.87
N TRP A 332 -35.69 4.19 -47.60
CA TRP A 332 -36.67 5.09 -48.18
C TRP A 332 -36.59 5.09 -49.72
N THR A 333 -35.38 5.17 -50.28
CA THR A 333 -35.15 5.13 -51.73
C THR A 333 -35.62 3.82 -52.35
N LEU A 334 -35.29 2.67 -51.75
CA LEU A 334 -35.72 1.36 -52.25
C LEU A 334 -37.23 1.14 -52.12
N VAL A 335 -37.84 1.53 -50.98
CA VAL A 335 -39.29 1.42 -50.77
C VAL A 335 -40.06 2.30 -51.75
N LYS A 336 -39.62 3.54 -51.95
CA LYS A 336 -40.26 4.45 -52.90
C LYS A 336 -40.15 3.94 -54.35
N THR A 337 -39.01 3.35 -54.70
CA THR A 337 -38.83 2.69 -56.00
C THR A 337 -39.77 1.49 -56.14
N ALA A 338 -39.85 0.63 -55.12
CA ALA A 338 -40.75 -0.52 -55.11
C ALA A 338 -42.22 -0.11 -55.22
N GLN A 339 -42.64 0.99 -54.57
CA GLN A 339 -44.00 1.54 -54.70
C GLN A 339 -44.33 1.93 -56.14
N ILE A 340 -43.40 2.56 -56.86
CA ILE A 340 -43.58 2.92 -58.28
C ILE A 340 -43.65 1.66 -59.15
N VAL A 341 -42.84 0.64 -58.85
CA VAL A 341 -42.81 -0.62 -59.61
C VAL A 341 -44.08 -1.46 -59.43
N VAL A 342 -44.70 -1.43 -58.26
CA VAL A 342 -45.92 -2.20 -57.94
C VAL A 342 -47.20 -1.50 -58.43
N ASP A 343 -47.14 -0.23 -58.85
CA ASP A 343 -48.30 0.49 -59.37
C ASP A 343 -48.65 0.03 -60.80
N GLU A 344 -49.62 -0.88 -60.91
CA GLU A 344 -50.12 -1.46 -62.17
C GLU A 344 -50.75 -0.43 -63.13
N ARG A 345 -50.95 0.83 -62.69
CA ARG A 345 -51.44 1.92 -63.55
C ARG A 345 -50.36 2.48 -64.47
N ILE A 346 -49.09 2.14 -64.22
CA ILE A 346 -47.95 2.62 -64.99
C ILE A 346 -47.60 1.58 -66.07
N GLU A 347 -47.71 1.97 -67.34
CA GLU A 347 -47.33 1.11 -68.45
C GLU A 347 -45.81 0.80 -68.43
N SER A 348 -45.45 -0.46 -68.66
CA SER A 348 -44.06 -0.95 -68.58
C SER A 348 -43.00 -0.16 -69.37
N PRO A 349 -43.28 0.44 -70.55
CA PRO A 349 -42.31 1.24 -71.29
C PRO A 349 -41.89 2.54 -70.57
N ASN A 350 -42.76 3.10 -69.72
CA ASN A 350 -42.56 4.41 -69.08
C ASN A 350 -42.04 4.30 -67.64
N LEU A 351 -42.04 3.10 -67.06
CA LEU A 351 -41.70 2.86 -65.66
C LEU A 351 -40.33 3.40 -65.25
N ARG A 352 -39.30 3.16 -66.08
CA ARG A 352 -37.93 3.61 -65.79
C ARG A 352 -37.78 5.13 -65.90
N ALA A 353 -38.52 5.77 -66.80
CA ALA A 353 -38.53 7.23 -66.94
C ALA A 353 -39.15 7.90 -65.69
N ILE A 354 -40.27 7.36 -65.21
CA ILE A 354 -40.98 7.85 -64.02
C ILE A 354 -40.15 7.64 -62.74
N ILE A 355 -39.44 6.52 -62.62
CA ILE A 355 -38.50 6.29 -61.50
C ILE A 355 -37.41 7.37 -61.51
N TYR A 356 -36.81 7.67 -62.66
CA TYR A 356 -35.75 8.67 -62.77
C TYR A 356 -36.21 10.13 -62.66
N GLU A 357 -37.51 10.39 -62.83
CA GLU A 357 -38.12 11.70 -62.57
C GLU A 357 -38.23 11.97 -61.05
N HIS A 358 -38.38 10.93 -60.24
CA HIS A 358 -38.55 11.04 -58.79
C HIS A 358 -37.33 10.68 -57.95
N LEU A 359 -36.38 9.92 -58.50
CA LEU A 359 -35.16 9.44 -57.84
C LEU A 359 -34.03 9.39 -58.87
N THR A 360 -32.88 10.01 -58.58
CA THR A 360 -31.77 9.95 -59.52
C THR A 360 -31.19 8.53 -59.59
N LYS A 361 -30.57 8.19 -60.72
CA LYS A 361 -29.84 6.92 -60.86
C LYS A 361 -28.74 6.79 -59.79
N GLU A 362 -28.10 7.90 -59.45
CA GLU A 362 -27.03 7.97 -58.45
C GLU A 362 -27.55 7.65 -57.04
N ASP A 363 -28.74 8.11 -56.67
CA ASP A 363 -29.37 7.79 -55.38
C ASP A 363 -29.73 6.29 -55.26
N LEU A 364 -30.19 5.70 -56.37
CA LEU A 364 -30.52 4.28 -56.47
C LEU A 364 -29.28 3.39 -56.38
N ASP A 365 -28.24 3.74 -57.15
CA ASP A 365 -26.96 3.04 -57.11
C ASP A 365 -26.34 3.17 -55.71
N ALA A 366 -26.40 4.34 -55.07
CA ALA A 366 -25.92 4.54 -53.70
C ALA A 366 -26.71 3.75 -52.65
N ALA A 367 -28.04 3.64 -52.79
CA ALA A 367 -28.88 2.85 -51.90
C ALA A 367 -28.61 1.34 -52.04
N LEU A 368 -28.42 0.85 -53.27
CA LEU A 368 -28.04 -0.55 -53.53
C LEU A 368 -26.64 -0.84 -53.01
N ASP A 369 -25.67 0.02 -53.29
CA ASP A 369 -24.29 -0.10 -52.81
C ASP A 369 -24.21 -0.12 -51.28
N PHE A 370 -25.05 0.69 -50.61
CA PHE A 370 -25.11 0.72 -49.15
C PHE A 370 -25.46 -0.66 -48.58
N PHE A 371 -26.47 -1.35 -49.12
CA PHE A 371 -26.80 -2.69 -48.65
C PHE A 371 -25.76 -3.71 -49.10
N LEU A 372 -25.33 -3.68 -50.35
CA LEU A 372 -24.32 -4.62 -50.87
C LEU A 372 -22.99 -4.58 -50.09
N LYS A 373 -22.57 -3.39 -49.62
CA LYS A 373 -21.34 -3.21 -48.83
C LYS A 373 -21.52 -3.45 -47.33
N ASN A 374 -22.73 -3.27 -46.78
CA ASN A 374 -23.00 -3.42 -45.34
C ASN A 374 -23.69 -4.75 -44.96
N ILE A 375 -23.81 -5.71 -45.89
CA ILE A 375 -24.29 -7.08 -45.58
C ILE A 375 -23.41 -7.77 -44.54
N ASP A 376 -22.13 -7.40 -44.45
CA ASP A 376 -21.20 -7.98 -43.48
C ASP A 376 -21.20 -7.19 -42.15
N HIS A 377 -22.27 -7.38 -41.37
CA HIS A 377 -22.42 -6.78 -40.04
C HIS A 377 -21.24 -7.08 -39.08
N ASP A 378 -20.44 -8.10 -39.37
CA ASP A 378 -19.31 -8.55 -38.55
C ASP A 378 -18.01 -7.73 -38.73
N ALA A 379 -17.87 -6.95 -39.81
CA ALA A 379 -16.67 -6.14 -40.07
C ALA A 379 -16.48 -4.97 -39.08
N HIS A 380 -17.54 -4.57 -38.39
CA HIS A 380 -17.59 -3.37 -37.55
C HIS A 380 -17.89 -3.67 -36.07
N SER A 381 -17.19 -4.65 -35.51
CA SER A 381 -17.23 -4.99 -34.08
C SER A 381 -16.36 -4.07 -33.21
N LEU A 382 -16.55 -4.08 -31.89
CA LEU A 382 -15.69 -3.33 -30.95
C LEU A 382 -14.20 -3.67 -31.15
N GLN A 383 -13.89 -4.93 -31.43
CA GLN A 383 -12.52 -5.41 -31.67
C GLN A 383 -11.90 -4.77 -32.91
N SER A 384 -12.66 -4.54 -33.98
CA SER A 384 -12.13 -3.87 -35.17
C SER A 384 -11.84 -2.38 -34.91
N PHE A 385 -12.63 -1.72 -34.06
CA PHE A 385 -12.32 -0.36 -33.61
C PHE A 385 -11.13 -0.30 -32.64
N LEU A 386 -10.93 -1.32 -31.80
CA LEU A 386 -9.73 -1.46 -30.99
C LEU A 386 -8.47 -1.66 -31.83
N LEU A 387 -8.58 -2.41 -32.94
CA LEU A 387 -7.47 -2.65 -33.86
C LEU A 387 -6.90 -1.35 -34.45
N LYS A 388 -7.76 -0.34 -34.68
CA LYS A 388 -7.33 1.00 -35.12
C LYS A 388 -6.42 1.71 -34.11
N GLN A 389 -6.43 1.29 -32.84
CA GLN A 389 -5.58 1.84 -31.78
C GLN A 389 -4.29 1.05 -31.58
N TYR A 390 -4.03 -0.01 -32.36
CA TYR A 390 -2.83 -0.85 -32.23
C TYR A 390 -1.52 -0.05 -32.19
N ALA A 391 -1.38 0.96 -33.04
CA ALA A 391 -0.19 1.80 -33.09
C ALA A 391 0.12 2.49 -31.75
N ARG A 392 -0.90 2.81 -30.94
CA ARG A 392 -0.72 3.42 -29.61
C ARG A 392 -0.24 2.41 -28.58
N PHE A 393 -0.73 1.17 -28.63
CA PHE A 393 -0.22 0.08 -27.78
C PHE A 393 1.25 -0.21 -28.09
N LYS A 394 1.59 -0.31 -29.37
CA LYS A 394 2.94 -0.61 -29.84
C LYS A 394 4.00 0.37 -29.34
N GLN A 395 3.63 1.60 -28.98
CA GLN A 395 4.55 2.61 -28.45
C GLN A 395 5.22 2.20 -27.13
N PHE A 396 4.58 1.36 -26.32
CA PHE A 396 5.12 0.98 -25.00
C PHE A 396 5.14 -0.53 -24.74
N THR A 397 4.34 -1.33 -25.43
CA THR A 397 4.18 -2.76 -25.10
C THR A 397 5.48 -3.55 -25.27
N ILE A 398 6.35 -3.16 -26.20
CA ILE A 398 7.66 -3.79 -26.39
C ILE A 398 8.49 -3.67 -25.10
N ASN A 399 8.59 -2.46 -24.56
CA ASN A 399 9.32 -2.22 -23.31
C ASN A 399 8.61 -2.86 -22.12
N PHE A 400 7.27 -2.82 -22.09
CA PHE A 400 6.48 -3.42 -21.02
C PHE A 400 6.73 -4.93 -20.89
N LEU A 401 6.66 -5.65 -22.01
CA LEU A 401 6.89 -7.10 -22.06
C LEU A 401 8.34 -7.48 -21.82
N LYS A 402 9.30 -6.64 -22.23
CA LYS A 402 10.72 -6.87 -22.01
C LYS A 402 11.15 -6.62 -20.56
N THR A 403 10.64 -5.55 -19.95
CA THR A 403 11.05 -5.10 -18.62
C THR A 403 10.38 -5.90 -17.52
N LEU A 404 9.13 -6.33 -17.68
CA LEU A 404 8.40 -7.08 -16.66
C LEU A 404 8.51 -8.60 -16.87
N SER A 405 8.50 -9.34 -15.76
CA SER A 405 8.58 -10.80 -15.77
C SER A 405 7.24 -11.36 -15.30
N PHE A 406 6.47 -11.90 -16.23
CA PHE A 406 5.13 -12.45 -15.98
C PHE A 406 5.22 -13.93 -15.65
N GLU A 407 4.63 -14.32 -14.53
CA GLU A 407 4.49 -15.70 -14.09
C GLU A 407 3.02 -16.12 -14.15
N ILE A 408 2.77 -17.33 -14.62
CA ILE A 408 1.43 -17.78 -15.01
C ILE A 408 1.00 -18.91 -14.09
N ALA A 409 -0.05 -18.69 -13.32
CA ALA A 409 -0.61 -19.70 -12.43
C ALA A 409 -1.46 -20.72 -13.19
N PHE A 410 -2.23 -20.26 -14.19
CA PHE A 410 -3.13 -21.10 -14.98
C PHE A 410 -2.55 -21.49 -16.34
N VAL A 411 -2.19 -22.77 -16.51
CA VAL A 411 -1.47 -23.26 -17.71
C VAL A 411 -2.37 -23.97 -18.74
N LYS A 412 -3.59 -24.38 -18.37
CA LYS A 412 -4.42 -25.31 -19.16
C LYS A 412 -4.87 -24.79 -20.53
N ASP A 413 -4.86 -23.49 -20.76
CA ASP A 413 -5.32 -22.86 -22.01
C ASP A 413 -4.19 -22.32 -22.90
N ASN A 414 -2.93 -22.69 -22.63
CA ASN A 414 -1.77 -22.31 -23.44
C ASN A 414 -1.57 -20.79 -23.60
N PHE A 415 -2.03 -19.97 -22.65
CA PHE A 415 -1.77 -18.53 -22.67
C PHE A 415 -0.29 -18.16 -22.57
N GLY A 416 0.51 -18.88 -21.78
CA GLY A 416 1.95 -18.59 -21.65
C GLY A 416 2.74 -18.69 -22.95
N PRO A 417 2.57 -19.77 -23.73
CA PRO A 417 3.07 -19.83 -25.11
C PRO A 417 2.57 -18.66 -25.97
N GLY A 418 1.30 -18.26 -25.84
CA GLY A 418 0.73 -17.11 -26.57
C GLY A 418 1.40 -15.77 -26.21
N LEU A 419 1.61 -15.51 -24.92
CA LEU A 419 2.31 -14.32 -24.42
C LEU A 419 3.78 -14.28 -24.86
N SER A 420 4.43 -15.44 -24.84
CA SER A 420 5.81 -15.59 -25.32
C SER A 420 5.91 -15.30 -26.82
N LEU A 421 4.96 -15.82 -27.61
CA LEU A 421 4.87 -15.53 -29.05
C LEU A 421 4.71 -14.04 -29.33
N VAL A 422 3.81 -13.34 -28.62
CA VAL A 422 3.63 -11.89 -28.78
C VAL A 422 4.90 -11.12 -28.39
N THR A 423 5.56 -11.54 -27.32
CA THR A 423 6.83 -10.94 -26.90
C THR A 423 7.91 -11.10 -27.98
N ASP A 424 8.03 -12.28 -28.59
CA ASP A 424 8.98 -12.55 -29.67
C ASP A 424 8.67 -11.76 -30.96
N LEU A 425 7.38 -11.62 -31.31
CA LEU A 425 6.94 -10.82 -32.45
C LEU A 425 7.28 -9.33 -32.24
N GLN A 426 7.00 -8.81 -31.05
CA GLN A 426 7.23 -7.40 -30.71
C GLN A 426 8.72 -7.03 -30.60
N ILE A 427 9.57 -7.94 -30.13
CA ILE A 427 11.03 -7.75 -30.05
C ILE A 427 11.70 -8.01 -31.43
N GLY A 428 10.97 -8.55 -32.40
CA GLY A 428 11.49 -8.86 -33.73
C GLY A 428 12.32 -10.15 -33.81
N LYS A 429 12.26 -11.01 -32.78
CA LYS A 429 12.84 -12.37 -32.80
C LYS A 429 12.12 -13.28 -33.78
N LYS A 430 10.81 -13.08 -33.96
CA LYS A 430 9.99 -13.72 -35.00
C LYS A 430 9.43 -12.67 -35.94
N ARG A 431 9.54 -12.90 -37.25
CA ARG A 431 9.06 -11.98 -38.30
C ARG A 431 7.72 -12.38 -38.91
N LYS A 432 7.35 -13.66 -38.82
CA LYS A 432 6.11 -14.19 -39.40
C LYS A 432 5.20 -14.72 -38.29
N PHE A 433 3.92 -14.43 -38.42
CA PHE A 433 2.88 -14.99 -37.57
C PHE A 433 2.72 -16.48 -37.89
N PRO A 434 2.84 -17.38 -36.89
CA PRO A 434 2.76 -18.82 -37.12
C PRO A 434 1.32 -19.29 -37.33
N VAL A 435 1.15 -20.33 -38.13
CA VAL A 435 -0.18 -20.93 -38.42
C VAL A 435 -0.73 -21.69 -37.21
N ASP A 436 0.14 -22.21 -36.34
CA ASP A 436 -0.16 -22.95 -35.11
C ASP A 436 -0.21 -22.04 -33.87
N ALA A 437 -0.58 -20.77 -34.04
CA ALA A 437 -0.66 -19.81 -32.93
C ALA A 437 -1.65 -20.29 -31.84
N PRO A 438 -1.25 -20.28 -30.54
CA PRO A 438 -2.13 -20.67 -29.43
C PRO A 438 -3.43 -19.87 -29.39
N SER A 439 -4.58 -20.53 -29.45
CA SER A 439 -5.89 -19.85 -29.56
C SER A 439 -6.92 -20.25 -28.48
N ASN A 440 -6.59 -21.20 -27.59
CA ASN A 440 -7.55 -21.74 -26.62
C ASN A 440 -8.07 -20.71 -25.60
N PHE A 441 -7.30 -19.63 -25.35
CA PHE A 441 -7.70 -18.54 -24.47
C PHE A 441 -8.45 -17.40 -25.18
N ILE A 442 -8.61 -17.48 -26.51
CA ILE A 442 -9.20 -16.42 -27.33
C ILE A 442 -10.73 -16.58 -27.35
N VAL A 443 -11.44 -15.53 -26.97
CA VAL A 443 -12.90 -15.48 -27.05
C VAL A 443 -13.38 -15.35 -28.51
N ASN A 444 -14.57 -15.89 -28.80
CA ASN A 444 -15.13 -15.94 -30.16
C ASN A 444 -15.17 -14.59 -30.89
N SER A 445 -15.38 -13.48 -30.18
CA SER A 445 -15.41 -12.15 -30.77
C SER A 445 -14.04 -11.72 -31.35
N TRP A 446 -12.95 -12.09 -30.68
CA TRP A 446 -11.59 -11.85 -31.17
C TRP A 446 -11.21 -12.85 -32.25
N LYS A 447 -11.61 -14.12 -32.12
CA LYS A 447 -11.33 -15.16 -33.12
C LYS A 447 -11.83 -14.77 -34.50
N ARG A 448 -13.07 -14.27 -34.61
CA ARG A 448 -13.64 -13.76 -35.86
C ARG A 448 -12.82 -12.63 -36.48
N VAL A 449 -12.34 -11.68 -35.68
CA VAL A 449 -11.52 -10.56 -36.17
C VAL A 449 -10.13 -11.00 -36.60
N ILE A 450 -9.55 -11.99 -35.93
CA ILE A 450 -8.25 -12.56 -36.28
C ILE A 450 -8.37 -13.32 -37.60
N ASP A 451 -9.40 -14.16 -37.76
CA ASP A 451 -9.60 -14.99 -38.96
C ASP A 451 -9.98 -14.14 -40.19
N ASN A 452 -10.72 -13.02 -40.02
CA ASN A 452 -11.16 -12.16 -41.11
C ASN A 452 -10.12 -11.14 -41.61
N GLN A 453 -8.95 -11.01 -40.96
CA GLN A 453 -7.95 -9.97 -41.28
C GLN A 453 -6.63 -10.56 -41.80
N GLU A 454 -6.57 -11.05 -43.04
CA GLU A 454 -5.35 -11.69 -43.60
C GLU A 454 -4.07 -10.83 -43.46
N ILE A 455 -4.17 -9.50 -43.61
CA ILE A 455 -3.01 -8.59 -43.53
C ILE A 455 -2.67 -8.18 -42.08
N ASN A 456 -3.67 -8.08 -41.19
CA ASN A 456 -3.49 -7.60 -39.81
C ASN A 456 -3.70 -8.68 -38.74
N GLN A 457 -3.70 -9.95 -39.12
CA GLN A 457 -3.93 -11.09 -38.23
C GLN A 457 -3.00 -11.04 -37.00
N SER A 458 -1.71 -10.71 -37.20
CA SER A 458 -0.74 -10.54 -36.12
C SER A 458 -1.13 -9.41 -35.16
N HIS A 459 -1.55 -8.26 -35.67
CA HIS A 459 -1.95 -7.12 -34.84
C HIS A 459 -3.19 -7.42 -34.00
N ALA A 460 -4.18 -8.10 -34.59
CA ALA A 460 -5.38 -8.53 -33.88
C ALA A 460 -5.06 -9.55 -32.79
N TYR A 461 -4.19 -10.52 -33.09
CA TYR A 461 -3.72 -11.49 -32.11
C TYR A 461 -2.93 -10.83 -30.96
N GLU A 462 -2.00 -9.92 -31.27
CA GLU A 462 -1.23 -9.18 -30.25
C GLU A 462 -2.12 -8.40 -29.29
N LEU A 463 -3.11 -7.64 -29.81
CA LEU A 463 -4.06 -6.92 -28.96
C LEU A 463 -4.91 -7.86 -28.12
N CYS A 464 -5.33 -8.99 -28.69
CA CYS A 464 -6.10 -9.99 -27.95
C CYS A 464 -5.30 -10.53 -26.76
N VAL A 465 -4.06 -10.96 -26.98
CA VAL A 465 -3.18 -11.47 -25.92
C VAL A 465 -2.92 -10.40 -24.85
N LEU A 466 -2.67 -9.15 -25.25
CA LEU A 466 -2.47 -8.05 -24.32
C LEU A 466 -3.74 -7.76 -23.50
N LEU A 467 -4.93 -7.82 -24.10
CA LEU A 467 -6.19 -7.68 -23.37
C LEU A 467 -6.37 -8.81 -22.34
N VAL A 468 -6.13 -10.06 -22.76
CA VAL A 468 -6.19 -11.22 -21.87
C VAL A 468 -5.15 -11.13 -20.75
N LEU A 469 -3.95 -10.60 -21.04
CA LEU A 469 -2.94 -10.30 -20.01
C LEU A 469 -3.49 -9.32 -18.97
N LYS A 470 -4.15 -8.24 -19.42
CA LYS A 470 -4.76 -7.24 -18.53
C LYS A 470 -5.85 -7.88 -17.66
N ASP A 471 -6.69 -8.75 -18.21
CA ASP A 471 -7.73 -9.43 -17.43
C ASP A 471 -7.15 -10.46 -16.45
N ARG A 472 -6.10 -11.21 -16.83
CA ARG A 472 -5.44 -12.19 -15.94
C ARG A 472 -4.62 -11.57 -14.82
N LEU A 473 -4.03 -10.39 -15.06
CA LEU A 473 -3.41 -9.60 -14.00
C LEU A 473 -4.47 -9.16 -12.96
N GLN A 474 -5.69 -8.83 -13.42
CA GLN A 474 -6.79 -8.46 -12.52
C GLN A 474 -7.38 -9.67 -11.76
N SER A 475 -7.42 -10.85 -12.38
CA SER A 475 -7.91 -12.07 -11.73
C SER A 475 -6.88 -12.74 -10.81
N GLY A 476 -5.59 -12.43 -10.98
CA GLY A 476 -4.48 -13.08 -10.27
C GLY A 476 -3.98 -14.36 -10.95
N ASP A 477 -4.48 -14.70 -12.15
CA ASP A 477 -3.98 -15.85 -12.94
C ASP A 477 -2.59 -15.60 -13.53
N VAL A 478 -2.20 -14.33 -13.64
CA VAL A 478 -0.85 -13.89 -13.96
C VAL A 478 -0.38 -12.96 -12.86
N PHE A 479 0.84 -13.17 -12.39
CA PHE A 479 1.46 -12.36 -11.35
C PHE A 479 2.86 -11.92 -11.79
N VAL A 480 3.36 -10.87 -11.14
CA VAL A 480 4.63 -10.22 -11.46
C VAL A 480 5.50 -10.21 -10.22
N LYS A 481 6.73 -10.70 -10.36
CA LYS A 481 7.74 -10.59 -9.30
C LYS A 481 8.03 -9.12 -8.98
N ASN A 482 8.30 -8.83 -7.71
CA ASN A 482 8.53 -7.46 -7.23
C ASN A 482 7.32 -6.52 -7.42
N SER A 483 6.11 -7.07 -7.36
CA SER A 483 4.85 -6.33 -7.20
C SER A 483 4.27 -6.59 -5.81
N ARG A 484 3.43 -5.69 -5.30
CA ARG A 484 2.62 -5.94 -4.09
C ARG A 484 1.17 -6.20 -4.44
N LYS A 485 0.63 -5.51 -5.45
CA LYS A 485 -0.77 -5.67 -5.86
C LYS A 485 -0.99 -6.87 -6.78
N PHE A 486 0.04 -7.24 -7.54
CA PHE A 486 0.01 -8.31 -8.54
C PHE A 486 1.04 -9.40 -8.21
N ALA A 487 1.33 -9.63 -6.92
CA ALA A 487 2.15 -10.75 -6.48
C ALA A 487 1.37 -12.07 -6.49
N ASP A 488 2.08 -13.19 -6.40
CA ASP A 488 1.47 -14.52 -6.22
C ASP A 488 0.51 -14.50 -5.02
N PHE A 489 -0.72 -14.92 -5.23
CA PHE A 489 -1.72 -15.03 -4.17
C PHE A 489 -1.23 -15.87 -2.99
N ASN A 490 -0.46 -16.94 -3.26
CA ASN A 490 0.07 -17.81 -2.21
C ASN A 490 1.08 -17.09 -1.30
N SER A 491 1.72 -16.01 -1.77
CA SER A 491 2.65 -15.21 -0.96
C SER A 491 1.97 -14.42 0.17
N PHE A 492 0.64 -14.24 0.10
CA PHE A 492 -0.14 -13.60 1.16
C PHE A 492 -0.67 -14.59 2.20
N LEU A 493 -0.58 -15.89 1.94
CA LEU A 493 -1.04 -16.92 2.86
C LEU A 493 0.05 -17.21 3.90
N ILE A 494 -0.39 -17.57 5.12
CA ILE A 494 0.52 -18.07 6.15
C ILE A 494 1.15 -19.36 5.60
N PRO A 495 2.49 -19.50 5.57
CA PRO A 495 3.14 -20.72 5.13
C PRO A 495 2.62 -21.91 5.94
N LYS A 496 2.26 -23.01 5.25
CA LYS A 496 1.73 -24.21 5.91
C LYS A 496 2.71 -24.87 6.89
N SER A 497 3.98 -24.49 6.86
CA SER A 497 5.02 -24.96 7.78
C SER A 497 5.34 -23.89 8.82
N ARG A 498 4.91 -24.10 10.06
CA ARG A 498 5.50 -23.51 11.26
C ARG A 498 5.84 -24.61 12.24
#